data_AF-A0A1V4RZ95-F1
#
_entry.id   AF-A0A1V4RZ95-F1
#
_cell.length_a   1.000
_cell.length_b   1.000
_cell.length_c   1.000
_cell.angle_alpha   90.00
_cell.angle_beta   90.00
_cell.angle_gamma   90.00
#
_symmetry.space_group_name_H-M   'P 1'
#
loop_
_entity.id
_entity.type
_entity.pdbx_description
1 polymer ?
#
loop_
_entity_poly.entity_id
_entity_poly.type
_entity_poly.pdbx_seq_one_letter_code
_entity_poly.pdbx_strand_id
1 'polypeptide(L)'
;MIKRIFYGWWIVLACFFIGLYVGGVVFYGFTAFFEPIREEFGWNYTQISFAASLRGLEMGFIAPFVGFFVDRFGSRKLIFYGIITVGLGLISLSFTQSLAMFYGSFLLVAFGAGGCTVVVTMSVVANWFHRKVGIALGVMASGVGASGFFVPLIVWLIDVYGWRTTLIALGLGMWVLGIPLCFVIRNRPEQYGYLPDGESSVNPIPKLEIQGREVGIGIKEALKTRSFLYLCTTEAIRMMAVAAVIIHVMPYLSSVGVPRATAGIVAGAIPLFSIIGRFGFGWLGDVFDKKYVMVWALFLMGLGMLAFCYVQVTGVVFLFLLVFAPGYGGAMVIRGSILREYFGRDSFGKMIGILMGFGSIGGIIGPTLAGWVFDTLGSYNIVWLVFCGIIGLAIWLMLRIR
;
A
#
# COMPACT_ATOMS: atom_id res chain seq x y z
N MET A 1 -10.20 31.45 24.22
CA MET A 1 -9.95 31.63 22.77
C MET A 1 -9.39 30.32 22.24
N ILE A 2 -10.21 29.49 21.59
CA ILE A 2 -9.74 28.21 21.02
C ILE A 2 -8.74 28.57 19.93
N LYS A 3 -7.44 28.24 20.12
CA LYS A 3 -6.42 28.42 19.06
C LYS A 3 -6.94 27.72 17.81
N ARG A 4 -7.20 28.49 16.73
CA ARG A 4 -7.65 27.92 15.46
C ARG A 4 -6.60 26.92 15.01
N ILE A 5 -7.00 25.65 14.89
CA ILE A 5 -6.13 24.58 14.40
C ILE A 5 -5.69 24.93 12.98
N PHE A 6 -4.39 24.87 12.72
CA PHE A 6 -3.83 25.14 11.40
C PHE A 6 -4.49 24.24 10.34
N TYR A 7 -4.90 24.83 9.21
CA TYR A 7 -5.70 24.16 8.19
C TYR A 7 -5.03 22.89 7.64
N GLY A 8 -3.69 22.84 7.60
CA GLY A 8 -2.94 21.66 7.16
C GLY A 8 -3.31 20.37 7.90
N TRP A 9 -3.74 20.45 9.17
CA TRP A 9 -4.17 19.26 9.92
C TRP A 9 -5.50 18.68 9.44
N TRP A 10 -6.41 19.51 8.93
CA TRP A 10 -7.64 19.04 8.29
C TRP A 10 -7.34 18.30 6.99
N ILE A 11 -6.31 18.73 6.26
CA ILE A 11 -5.84 18.03 5.05
C ILE A 11 -5.23 16.68 5.42
N VAL A 12 -4.41 16.62 6.49
CA VAL A 12 -3.85 15.35 7.00
C VAL A 12 -4.97 14.38 7.36
N LEU A 13 -6.02 14.84 8.06
CA LEU A 13 -7.18 14.02 8.39
C LEU A 13 -7.95 13.57 7.14
N ALA A 14 -8.16 14.45 6.17
CA ALA A 14 -8.81 14.08 4.91
C ALA A 14 -8.03 12.98 4.17
N CYS A 15 -6.70 13.14 4.05
CA CYS A 15 -5.84 12.12 3.46
C CYS A 15 -5.80 10.82 4.28
N PHE A 16 -5.85 10.90 5.60
CA PHE A 16 -5.96 9.75 6.49
C PHE A 16 -7.23 8.93 6.18
N PHE A 17 -8.40 9.58 6.14
CA PHE A 17 -9.67 8.89 5.90
C PHE A 17 -9.79 8.34 4.47
N ILE A 18 -9.27 9.06 3.46
CA ILE A 18 -9.20 8.55 2.09
C ILE A 18 -8.29 7.31 2.03
N GLY A 19 -7.09 7.39 2.62
CA GLY A 19 -6.16 6.26 2.68
C GLY A 19 -6.70 5.07 3.46
N LEU A 20 -7.43 5.33 4.55
CA LEU A 20 -8.11 4.33 5.36
C LEU A 20 -9.21 3.61 4.56
N TYR A 21 -10.05 4.35 3.84
CA TYR A 21 -11.12 3.75 3.04
C TYR A 21 -10.56 2.95 1.87
N VAL A 22 -9.66 3.54 1.07
CA VAL A 22 -9.08 2.86 -0.11
C VAL A 22 -8.23 1.66 0.32
N GLY A 23 -7.40 1.81 1.35
CA GLY A 23 -6.64 0.69 1.90
C GLY A 23 -7.54 -0.44 2.37
N GLY A 24 -8.65 -0.12 3.04
CA GLY A 24 -9.56 -1.09 3.63
C GLY A 24 -10.38 -1.83 2.59
N VAL A 25 -10.99 -1.09 1.67
CA VAL A 25 -11.89 -1.63 0.65
C VAL A 25 -11.14 -2.25 -0.52
N VAL A 26 -10.16 -1.54 -1.07
CA VAL A 26 -9.49 -1.93 -2.32
C VAL A 26 -8.30 -2.86 -2.06
N PHE A 27 -7.51 -2.61 -1.00
CA PHE A 27 -6.27 -3.34 -0.77
C PHE A 27 -6.40 -4.54 0.18
N TYR A 28 -6.92 -4.35 1.38
CA TYR A 28 -7.02 -5.45 2.36
C TYR A 28 -8.35 -6.20 2.30
N GLY A 29 -9.44 -5.53 1.91
CA GLY A 29 -10.79 -6.09 1.91
C GLY A 29 -11.10 -7.07 0.78
N PHE A 30 -10.36 -7.01 -0.34
CA PHE A 30 -10.65 -7.86 -1.51
C PHE A 30 -10.67 -9.36 -1.18
N THR A 31 -9.80 -9.83 -0.29
CA THR A 31 -9.71 -11.24 0.09
C THR A 31 -11.04 -11.83 0.59
N ALA A 32 -11.93 -11.00 1.16
CA ALA A 32 -13.27 -11.41 1.59
C ALA A 32 -14.22 -11.73 0.42
N PHE A 33 -14.02 -11.11 -0.75
CA PHE A 33 -14.83 -11.32 -1.95
C PHE A 33 -14.38 -12.53 -2.77
N PHE A 34 -13.22 -13.10 -2.46
CA PHE A 34 -12.62 -14.17 -3.26
C PHE A 34 -13.52 -15.40 -3.39
N GLU A 35 -13.97 -15.95 -2.26
CA GLU A 35 -14.79 -17.17 -2.25
C GLU A 35 -16.18 -16.97 -2.84
N PRO A 36 -16.95 -15.92 -2.50
CA PRO A 36 -18.27 -15.71 -3.11
C PRO A 36 -18.21 -15.58 -4.64
N ILE A 37 -17.18 -14.91 -5.16
CA ILE A 37 -16.98 -14.78 -6.63
C ILE A 37 -16.64 -16.15 -7.24
N ARG A 38 -15.78 -16.93 -6.58
CA ARG A 38 -15.44 -18.29 -7.01
C ARG A 38 -16.69 -19.19 -7.05
N GLU A 39 -17.51 -19.15 -6.00
CA GLU A 39 -18.71 -19.98 -5.86
C GLU A 39 -19.76 -19.65 -6.94
N GLU A 40 -19.93 -18.37 -7.28
CA GLU A 40 -20.92 -17.94 -8.27
C GLU A 40 -20.49 -18.25 -9.72
N PHE A 41 -19.22 -18.03 -10.06
CA PHE A 41 -18.74 -18.15 -11.44
C PHE A 41 -17.97 -19.44 -11.75
N GLY A 42 -17.52 -20.17 -10.73
CA GLY A 42 -16.66 -21.35 -10.90
C GLY A 42 -15.25 -21.02 -11.44
N TRP A 43 -14.84 -19.75 -11.43
CA TRP A 43 -13.49 -19.35 -11.86
C TRP A 43 -12.42 -19.94 -10.95
N ASN A 44 -11.27 -20.25 -11.53
CA ASN A 44 -10.16 -20.80 -10.77
C ASN A 44 -9.44 -19.71 -9.95
N TYR A 45 -8.61 -20.11 -8.98
CA TYR A 45 -7.91 -19.16 -8.11
C TYR A 45 -6.96 -18.27 -8.91
N THR A 46 -6.29 -18.80 -9.91
CA THR A 46 -5.37 -18.05 -10.78
C THR A 46 -6.07 -16.87 -11.44
N GLN A 47 -7.26 -17.09 -12.01
CA GLN A 47 -8.06 -16.07 -12.69
C GLN A 47 -8.48 -14.95 -11.74
N ILE A 48 -9.01 -15.31 -10.55
CA ILE A 48 -9.45 -14.33 -9.56
C ILE A 48 -8.26 -13.54 -9.01
N SER A 49 -7.17 -14.24 -8.67
CA SER A 49 -5.96 -13.63 -8.14
C SER A 49 -5.28 -12.72 -9.15
N PHE A 50 -5.23 -13.10 -10.43
CA PHE A 50 -4.65 -12.26 -11.47
C PHE A 50 -5.38 -10.92 -11.55
N ALA A 51 -6.72 -10.93 -11.58
CA ALA A 51 -7.54 -9.72 -11.59
C ALA A 51 -7.22 -8.81 -10.40
N ALA A 52 -7.24 -9.39 -9.20
CA ALA A 52 -6.96 -8.66 -7.98
C ALA A 52 -5.53 -8.13 -7.94
N SER A 53 -4.59 -8.84 -8.55
CA SER A 53 -3.19 -8.44 -8.64
C SER A 53 -2.95 -7.25 -9.58
N LEU A 54 -3.83 -7.02 -10.58
CA LEU A 54 -3.76 -5.87 -11.49
C LEU A 54 -3.87 -4.53 -10.75
N ARG A 55 -4.44 -4.52 -9.53
CA ARG A 55 -4.39 -3.34 -8.66
C ARG A 55 -2.96 -2.90 -8.33
N GLY A 56 -1.99 -3.82 -8.35
CA GLY A 56 -0.58 -3.53 -8.15
C GLY A 56 -0.02 -2.54 -9.18
N LEU A 57 -0.61 -2.46 -10.38
CA LEU A 57 -0.22 -1.51 -11.43
C LEU A 57 -0.30 -0.05 -10.96
N GLU A 58 -1.20 0.23 -10.01
CA GLU A 58 -1.37 1.53 -9.37
C GLU A 58 -0.04 2.09 -8.82
N MET A 59 0.68 1.26 -8.07
CA MET A 59 1.86 1.68 -7.32
C MET A 59 3.09 1.86 -8.24
N GLY A 60 3.05 1.28 -9.44
CA GLY A 60 4.20 1.20 -10.34
C GLY A 60 4.00 1.97 -11.63
N PHE A 61 3.41 1.31 -12.62
CA PHE A 61 3.29 1.85 -13.97
C PHE A 61 2.44 3.12 -14.03
N ILE A 62 1.44 3.26 -13.16
CA ILE A 62 0.53 4.41 -13.15
C ILE A 62 1.15 5.60 -12.37
N ALA A 63 2.07 5.36 -11.45
CA ALA A 63 2.62 6.39 -10.55
C ALA A 63 3.34 7.56 -11.27
N PRO A 64 4.18 7.34 -12.32
CA PRO A 64 4.79 8.45 -13.06
C PRO A 64 3.77 9.35 -13.78
N PHE A 65 2.72 8.74 -14.35
CA PHE A 65 1.65 9.47 -15.03
C PHE A 65 0.84 10.31 -14.04
N VAL A 66 0.53 9.74 -12.88
CA VAL A 66 -0.13 10.44 -11.78
C VAL A 66 0.68 11.68 -11.37
N GLY A 67 2.01 11.56 -11.21
CA GLY A 67 2.86 12.71 -10.89
C GLY A 67 2.74 13.84 -11.93
N PHE A 68 2.81 13.52 -13.22
CA PHE A 68 2.59 14.49 -14.30
C PHE A 68 1.20 15.15 -14.23
N PHE A 69 0.16 14.37 -13.91
CA PHE A 69 -1.20 14.89 -13.77
C PHE A 69 -1.39 15.74 -12.51
N VAL A 70 -0.69 15.44 -11.42
CA VAL A 70 -0.67 16.29 -10.22
C VAL A 70 -0.10 17.66 -10.56
N ASP A 71 1.02 17.72 -11.27
CA ASP A 71 1.66 18.98 -11.64
C ASP A 71 0.79 19.82 -12.59
N ARG A 72 0.09 19.16 -13.53
CA ARG A 72 -0.73 19.83 -14.54
C ARG A 72 -2.14 20.23 -14.06
N PHE A 73 -2.83 19.34 -13.36
CA PHE A 73 -4.24 19.52 -12.98
C PHE A 73 -4.44 19.85 -11.51
N GLY A 74 -3.39 19.69 -10.70
CA GLY A 74 -3.43 19.87 -9.25
C GLY A 74 -4.00 18.66 -8.52
N SER A 75 -3.47 18.41 -7.32
CA SER A 75 -3.81 17.25 -6.49
C SER A 75 -5.31 17.12 -6.18
N ARG A 76 -6.01 18.23 -5.89
CA ARG A 76 -7.45 18.22 -5.57
C ARG A 76 -8.30 17.58 -6.69
N LYS A 77 -8.09 17.99 -7.94
CA LYS A 77 -8.86 17.46 -9.08
C LYS A 77 -8.53 16.00 -9.30
N LEU A 78 -7.26 15.64 -9.19
CA LEU A 78 -6.81 14.27 -9.41
C LEU A 78 -7.39 13.31 -8.37
N ILE A 79 -7.39 13.70 -7.09
CA ILE A 79 -8.03 12.92 -6.02
C ILE A 79 -9.52 12.81 -6.30
N PHE A 80 -10.21 13.90 -6.63
CA PHE A 80 -11.65 13.86 -6.94
C PHE A 80 -11.98 12.84 -8.06
N TYR A 81 -11.30 12.93 -9.20
CA TYR A 81 -11.51 11.98 -10.30
C TYR A 81 -11.10 10.56 -9.92
N GLY A 82 -10.04 10.39 -9.13
CA GLY A 82 -9.63 9.09 -8.59
C GLY A 82 -10.72 8.44 -7.74
N ILE A 83 -11.31 9.20 -6.80
CA ILE A 83 -12.41 8.75 -5.92
C ILE A 83 -13.64 8.34 -6.74
N ILE A 84 -14.02 9.16 -7.73
CA ILE A 84 -15.13 8.82 -8.63
C ILE A 84 -14.84 7.50 -9.35
N THR A 85 -13.62 7.36 -9.89
CA THR A 85 -13.20 6.19 -10.67
C THR A 85 -13.13 4.92 -9.82
N VAL A 86 -12.65 4.99 -8.57
CA VAL A 86 -12.66 3.85 -7.63
C VAL A 86 -14.09 3.40 -7.35
N GLY A 87 -14.99 4.33 -7.02
CA GLY A 87 -16.39 3.96 -6.75
C GLY A 87 -17.10 3.39 -7.99
N LEU A 88 -16.85 3.95 -9.19
CA LEU A 88 -17.33 3.39 -10.44
C LEU A 88 -16.78 1.97 -10.68
N GLY A 89 -15.49 1.75 -10.41
CA GLY A 89 -14.86 0.43 -10.54
C GLY A 89 -15.44 -0.61 -9.59
N LEU A 90 -15.69 -0.24 -8.33
CA LEU A 90 -16.34 -1.13 -7.36
C LEU A 90 -17.78 -1.46 -7.73
N ILE A 91 -18.55 -0.47 -8.17
CA ILE A 91 -19.93 -0.68 -8.64
C ILE A 91 -19.93 -1.54 -9.91
N SER A 92 -19.04 -1.26 -10.88
CA SER A 92 -18.87 -2.08 -12.09
C SER A 92 -18.54 -3.53 -11.75
N LEU A 93 -17.67 -3.75 -10.75
CA LEU A 93 -17.31 -5.09 -10.28
C LEU A 93 -18.53 -5.86 -9.73
N SER A 94 -19.49 -5.17 -9.11
CA SER A 94 -20.74 -5.78 -8.67
C SER A 94 -21.63 -6.27 -9.82
N PHE A 95 -21.47 -5.73 -11.02
CA PHE A 95 -22.25 -6.12 -12.20
C PHE A 95 -21.48 -7.06 -13.13
N THR A 96 -20.29 -7.50 -12.73
CA THR A 96 -19.51 -8.45 -13.51
C THR A 96 -20.33 -9.70 -13.82
N GLN A 97 -20.25 -10.13 -15.09
CA GLN A 97 -20.80 -11.40 -15.60
C GLN A 97 -19.77 -12.20 -16.42
N SER A 98 -18.62 -11.62 -16.70
CA SER A 98 -17.55 -12.24 -17.49
C SER A 98 -16.19 -11.86 -16.94
N LEU A 99 -15.19 -12.70 -17.23
CA LEU A 99 -13.82 -12.49 -16.79
C LEU A 99 -13.22 -11.20 -17.38
N ALA A 100 -13.58 -10.85 -18.61
CA ALA A 100 -13.15 -9.60 -19.25
C ALA A 100 -13.69 -8.37 -18.51
N MET A 101 -14.98 -8.38 -18.12
CA MET A 101 -15.57 -7.30 -17.34
C MET A 101 -14.97 -7.23 -15.93
N PHE A 102 -14.66 -8.37 -15.34
CA PHE A 102 -13.95 -8.46 -14.06
C PHE A 102 -12.57 -7.80 -14.12
N TYR A 103 -11.75 -8.16 -15.10
CA TYR A 103 -10.43 -7.57 -15.29
C TYR A 103 -10.51 -6.07 -15.62
N GLY A 104 -11.45 -5.67 -16.48
CA GLY A 104 -11.70 -4.26 -16.79
C GLY A 104 -12.09 -3.44 -15.56
N SER A 105 -12.93 -3.99 -14.68
CA SER A 105 -13.33 -3.35 -13.43
C SER A 105 -12.14 -3.20 -12.47
N PHE A 106 -11.27 -4.21 -12.37
CA PHE A 106 -10.04 -4.11 -11.58
C PHE A 106 -9.06 -3.07 -12.12
N LEU A 107 -8.89 -2.99 -13.44
CA LEU A 107 -8.06 -1.94 -14.05
C LEU A 107 -8.63 -0.54 -13.78
N LEU A 108 -9.96 -0.40 -13.80
CA LEU A 108 -10.62 0.86 -13.46
C LEU A 108 -10.37 1.25 -11.99
N VAL A 109 -10.51 0.29 -11.07
CA VAL A 109 -10.18 0.51 -9.65
C VAL A 109 -8.70 0.87 -9.47
N ALA A 110 -7.79 0.16 -10.14
CA ALA A 110 -6.34 0.42 -10.08
C ALA A 110 -5.99 1.83 -10.58
N PHE A 111 -6.59 2.25 -11.69
CA PHE A 111 -6.40 3.58 -12.25
C PHE A 111 -6.93 4.67 -11.32
N GLY A 112 -8.13 4.49 -10.78
CA GLY A 112 -8.74 5.42 -9.84
C GLY A 112 -7.92 5.57 -8.55
N ALA A 113 -7.50 4.44 -7.98
CA ALA A 113 -6.70 4.42 -6.76
C ALA A 113 -5.39 5.19 -6.94
N GLY A 114 -4.74 5.06 -8.11
CA GLY A 114 -3.49 5.75 -8.40
C GLY A 114 -3.61 7.27 -8.33
N GLY A 115 -4.78 7.81 -8.67
CA GLY A 115 -5.09 9.23 -8.59
C GLY A 115 -5.43 9.76 -7.20
N CYS A 116 -5.76 8.89 -6.23
CA CYS A 116 -6.24 9.31 -4.92
C CYS A 116 -5.50 8.72 -3.70
N THR A 117 -4.49 7.86 -3.89
CA THR A 117 -3.77 7.17 -2.80
C THR A 117 -2.45 7.86 -2.42
N VAL A 118 -1.47 7.08 -1.96
CA VAL A 118 -0.30 7.47 -1.17
C VAL A 118 0.54 8.52 -1.88
N VAL A 119 0.74 8.40 -3.20
CA VAL A 119 1.63 9.32 -3.93
C VAL A 119 1.07 10.75 -3.91
N VAL A 120 -0.21 10.91 -4.24
CA VAL A 120 -0.86 12.23 -4.32
C VAL A 120 -1.07 12.82 -2.93
N THR A 121 -1.52 11.99 -1.98
CA THR A 121 -1.76 12.42 -0.59
C THR A 121 -0.48 12.79 0.15
N MET A 122 0.63 12.07 -0.06
CA MET A 122 1.95 12.44 0.47
C MET A 122 2.42 13.79 -0.07
N SER A 123 2.29 14.03 -1.38
CA SER A 123 2.68 15.29 -2.01
C SER A 123 1.90 16.47 -1.41
N VAL A 124 0.58 16.33 -1.25
CA VAL A 124 -0.25 17.37 -0.63
C VAL A 124 0.20 17.66 0.80
N VAL A 125 0.35 16.64 1.65
CA VAL A 125 0.74 16.84 3.04
C VAL A 125 2.14 17.46 3.14
N ALA A 126 3.08 17.04 2.30
CA ALA A 126 4.42 17.60 2.27
C ALA A 126 4.46 19.09 1.91
N ASN A 127 3.53 19.58 1.07
CA ASN A 127 3.45 21.00 0.71
C ASN A 127 2.93 21.90 1.84
N TRP A 128 2.25 21.35 2.86
CA TRP A 128 1.61 22.12 3.93
C TRP A 128 2.44 22.21 5.21
N PHE A 129 3.48 21.40 5.35
CA PHE A 129 4.30 21.29 6.55
C PHE A 129 5.78 21.26 6.20
N HIS A 130 6.59 22.09 6.86
CA HIS A 130 8.05 22.03 6.77
C HIS A 130 8.64 21.40 8.03
N ARG A 131 8.39 22.00 9.21
CA ARG A 131 8.93 21.54 10.50
C ARG A 131 8.23 20.28 10.99
N LYS A 132 6.92 20.16 10.77
CA LYS A 132 6.10 19.03 11.27
C LYS A 132 5.78 17.99 10.21
N VAL A 133 6.51 17.98 9.08
CA VAL A 133 6.20 17.13 7.93
C VAL A 133 6.23 15.64 8.27
N GLY A 134 7.18 15.19 9.09
CA GLY A 134 7.28 13.79 9.49
C GLY A 134 6.07 13.30 10.29
N ILE A 135 5.60 14.10 11.25
CA ILE A 135 4.40 13.80 12.05
C ILE A 135 3.16 13.80 11.14
N ALA A 136 3.03 14.82 10.28
CA ALA A 136 1.90 14.94 9.37
C ALA A 136 1.80 13.74 8.40
N LEU A 137 2.93 13.34 7.81
CA LEU A 137 3.02 12.16 6.95
C LEU A 137 2.76 10.87 7.72
N GLY A 138 3.27 10.75 8.95
CA GLY A 138 3.04 9.59 9.82
C GLY A 138 1.57 9.40 10.18
N VAL A 139 0.89 10.49 10.59
CA VAL A 139 -0.56 10.48 10.85
C VAL A 139 -1.30 10.08 9.58
N MET A 140 -1.05 10.73 8.44
CA MET A 140 -1.70 10.37 7.18
C MET A 140 -1.50 8.88 6.81
N ALA A 141 -0.26 8.39 6.87
CA ALA A 141 0.07 7.00 6.52
C ALA A 141 -0.54 5.98 7.48
N SER A 142 -0.79 6.36 8.73
CA SER A 142 -1.47 5.49 9.70
C SER A 142 -2.90 5.14 9.30
N GLY A 143 -3.54 5.94 8.41
CA GLY A 143 -4.86 5.63 7.86
C GLY A 143 -4.89 4.29 7.13
N VAL A 144 -3.87 4.02 6.30
CA VAL A 144 -3.73 2.73 5.61
C VAL A 144 -3.44 1.58 6.59
N GLY A 145 -2.84 1.83 7.74
CA GLY A 145 -2.68 0.82 8.78
C GLY A 145 -4.00 0.54 9.51
N ALA A 146 -4.74 1.60 9.86
CA ALA A 146 -6.04 1.53 10.51
C ALA A 146 -7.13 0.94 9.61
N SER A 147 -6.89 0.84 8.30
CA SER A 147 -7.85 0.28 7.35
C SER A 147 -8.21 -1.19 7.61
N GLY A 148 -7.44 -1.90 8.44
CA GLY A 148 -7.76 -3.26 8.89
C GLY A 148 -9.13 -3.42 9.51
N PHE A 149 -9.67 -2.37 10.14
CA PHE A 149 -11.02 -2.39 10.72
C PHE A 149 -12.12 -2.57 9.67
N PHE A 150 -11.86 -2.27 8.38
CA PHE A 150 -12.84 -2.48 7.32
C PHE A 150 -13.01 -3.95 6.97
N VAL A 151 -12.00 -4.80 7.15
CA VAL A 151 -12.07 -6.19 6.65
C VAL A 151 -13.17 -6.99 7.36
N PRO A 152 -13.26 -7.03 8.71
CA PRO A 152 -14.37 -7.68 9.39
C PRO A 152 -15.74 -7.07 9.06
N LEU A 153 -15.81 -5.74 8.88
CA LEU A 153 -17.04 -5.06 8.46
C LEU A 153 -17.50 -5.53 7.08
N ILE A 154 -16.58 -5.66 6.13
CA ILE A 154 -16.86 -6.16 4.78
C ILE A 154 -17.33 -7.61 4.85
N VAL A 155 -16.68 -8.46 5.65
CA VAL A 155 -17.11 -9.86 5.84
C VAL A 155 -18.56 -9.90 6.34
N TRP A 156 -18.88 -9.12 7.38
CA TRP A 156 -20.24 -9.03 7.90
C TRP A 156 -21.26 -8.53 6.86
N LEU A 157 -20.91 -7.51 6.07
CA LEU A 157 -21.78 -7.01 4.99
C LEU A 157 -22.04 -8.08 3.92
N ILE A 158 -21.01 -8.86 3.55
CA ILE A 158 -21.17 -9.96 2.58
C ILE A 158 -22.10 -11.03 3.15
N ASP A 159 -21.95 -11.38 4.43
CA ASP A 159 -22.76 -12.43 5.05
C ASP A 159 -24.26 -12.03 5.15
N VAL A 160 -24.56 -10.73 5.33
CA VAL A 160 -25.94 -10.22 5.46
C VAL A 160 -26.57 -9.86 4.10
N TYR A 161 -25.83 -9.21 3.21
CA TYR A 161 -26.37 -8.59 1.98
C TYR A 161 -25.85 -9.21 0.67
N GLY A 162 -24.90 -10.14 0.76
CA GLY A 162 -24.21 -10.72 -0.38
C GLY A 162 -23.11 -9.81 -0.94
N TRP A 163 -22.24 -10.40 -1.76
CA TRP A 163 -21.02 -9.74 -2.26
C TRP A 163 -21.30 -8.63 -3.26
N ARG A 164 -22.32 -8.79 -4.13
CA ARG A 164 -22.73 -7.77 -5.12
C ARG A 164 -23.21 -6.49 -4.43
N THR A 165 -24.23 -6.60 -3.57
CA THR A 165 -24.77 -5.47 -2.80
C THR A 165 -23.68 -4.79 -1.97
N THR A 166 -22.78 -5.58 -1.37
CA THR A 166 -21.65 -5.04 -0.61
C THR A 166 -20.72 -4.20 -1.48
N LEU A 167 -20.36 -4.65 -2.69
CA LEU A 167 -19.53 -3.87 -3.61
C LEU A 167 -20.20 -2.55 -4.02
N ILE A 168 -21.51 -2.56 -4.27
CA ILE A 168 -22.27 -1.32 -4.55
C ILE A 168 -22.21 -0.38 -3.35
N ALA A 169 -22.49 -0.89 -2.14
CA ALA A 169 -22.46 -0.11 -0.91
C ALA A 169 -21.06 0.49 -0.66
N LEU A 170 -20.00 -0.27 -0.90
CA LEU A 170 -18.61 0.20 -0.76
C LEU A 170 -18.24 1.23 -1.85
N GLY A 171 -18.74 1.08 -3.07
CA GLY A 171 -18.55 2.07 -4.13
C GLY A 171 -19.26 3.39 -3.85
N LEU A 172 -20.52 3.34 -3.40
CA LEU A 172 -21.28 4.51 -2.96
C LEU A 172 -20.67 5.14 -1.71
N GLY A 173 -20.24 4.34 -0.73
CA GLY A 173 -19.55 4.81 0.47
C GLY A 173 -18.26 5.55 0.15
N MET A 174 -17.53 5.13 -0.89
CA MET A 174 -16.34 5.84 -1.39
C MET A 174 -16.70 7.24 -1.86
N TRP A 175 -17.85 7.42 -2.53
CA TRP A 175 -18.29 8.74 -2.97
C TRP A 175 -18.82 9.58 -1.81
N VAL A 176 -19.67 9.01 -0.97
CA VAL A 176 -20.27 9.70 0.20
C VAL A 176 -19.20 10.20 1.16
N LEU A 177 -18.14 9.42 1.41
CA LEU A 177 -17.04 9.84 2.28
C LEU A 177 -15.96 10.61 1.52
N GLY A 178 -15.56 10.13 0.35
CA GLY A 178 -14.42 10.67 -0.38
C GLY A 178 -14.66 12.04 -1.00
N ILE A 179 -15.84 12.27 -1.60
CA ILE A 179 -16.14 13.53 -2.29
C ILE A 179 -16.11 14.72 -1.33
N PRO A 180 -16.78 14.69 -0.15
CA PRO A 180 -16.66 15.76 0.85
C PRO A 180 -15.22 16.02 1.28
N LEU A 181 -14.42 14.97 1.48
CA LEU A 181 -13.02 15.10 1.88
C LEU A 181 -12.16 15.76 0.80
N CYS A 182 -12.49 15.59 -0.50
CA CYS A 182 -11.83 16.32 -1.57
C CYS A 182 -12.01 17.84 -1.49
N PHE A 183 -13.11 18.34 -0.92
CA PHE A 183 -13.31 19.79 -0.75
C PHE A 183 -12.40 20.37 0.35
N VAL A 184 -11.96 19.55 1.29
CA VAL A 184 -10.99 19.93 2.33
C VAL A 184 -9.58 20.04 1.74
N ILE A 185 -9.26 19.21 0.74
CA ILE A 185 -7.92 19.15 0.15
C ILE A 185 -7.62 20.41 -0.67
N ARG A 186 -6.47 21.04 -0.36
CA ARG A 186 -5.96 22.22 -1.06
C ARG A 186 -4.51 21.98 -1.46
N ASN A 187 -4.14 22.36 -2.69
CA ASN A 187 -2.85 21.97 -3.27
C ASN A 187 -1.65 22.64 -2.58
N ARG A 188 -1.74 23.96 -2.36
CA ARG A 188 -0.64 24.79 -1.86
C ARG A 188 -1.16 25.79 -0.83
N PRO A 189 -0.52 25.96 0.33
CA PRO A 189 -0.97 26.92 1.34
C PRO A 189 -0.94 28.37 0.83
N GLU A 190 0.03 28.71 -0.03
CA GLU A 190 0.25 30.07 -0.53
C GLU A 190 -0.92 30.59 -1.37
N GLN A 191 -1.61 29.68 -2.09
CA GLN A 191 -2.79 30.02 -2.90
C GLN A 191 -3.99 30.48 -2.07
N TYR A 192 -3.95 30.25 -0.76
CA TYR A 192 -5.02 30.57 0.18
C TYR A 192 -4.57 31.54 1.28
N GLY A 193 -3.42 32.19 1.10
CA GLY A 193 -2.87 33.15 2.07
C GLY A 193 -2.30 32.49 3.33
N TYR A 194 -2.05 31.18 3.33
CA TYR A 194 -1.35 30.48 4.41
C TYR A 194 0.13 30.34 4.08
N LEU A 195 0.97 30.32 5.12
CA LEU A 195 2.33 29.82 5.04
C LEU A 195 2.38 28.37 5.57
N PRO A 196 3.35 27.54 5.13
CA PRO A 196 3.59 26.23 5.73
C PRO A 196 3.68 26.30 7.27
N ASP A 197 3.22 25.25 7.94
CA ASP A 197 3.14 25.15 9.41
C ASP A 197 2.27 26.22 10.12
N GLY A 198 1.57 27.10 9.39
CA GLY A 198 0.70 28.13 9.96
C GLY A 198 1.47 29.35 10.48
N GLU A 199 2.65 29.62 9.93
CA GLU A 199 3.46 30.79 10.30
C GLU A 199 2.73 32.10 9.94
N SER A 200 2.77 33.08 10.85
CA SER A 200 2.29 34.45 10.60
C SER A 200 3.40 35.23 9.92
N SER A 201 3.11 35.96 8.84
CA SER A 201 4.13 36.64 8.04
C SER A 201 4.92 37.67 8.85
N VAL A 202 6.10 37.31 9.38
CA VAL A 202 7.34 38.10 9.43
C VAL A 202 8.45 37.11 9.78
N ASN A 203 9.09 36.55 8.77
CA ASN A 203 10.53 36.31 8.80
C ASN A 203 10.97 36.39 7.34
N PRO A 204 12.01 37.17 7.01
CA PRO A 204 12.61 37.08 5.69
C PRO A 204 12.95 35.61 5.50
N ILE A 205 12.45 35.01 4.42
CA ILE A 205 12.95 33.73 3.93
C ILE A 205 14.46 33.95 3.88
N PRO A 206 15.30 33.27 4.69
CA PRO A 206 16.72 33.27 4.40
C PRO A 206 16.76 32.77 2.97
N LYS A 207 17.32 33.56 2.04
CA LYS A 207 17.64 33.04 0.71
C LYS A 207 18.36 31.73 1.02
N LEU A 208 17.68 30.61 0.80
CA LEU A 208 18.33 29.32 0.74
C LEU A 208 19.23 29.52 -0.47
N GLU A 209 20.46 29.95 -0.22
CA GLU A 209 21.55 29.56 -1.08
C GLU A 209 21.32 28.07 -1.28
N ILE A 210 20.98 27.69 -2.51
CA ILE A 210 21.02 26.30 -2.93
C ILE A 210 22.51 25.96 -2.89
N GLN A 211 23.03 25.77 -1.69
CA GLN A 211 24.40 25.36 -1.42
C GLN A 211 24.47 23.91 -1.89
N GLY A 212 25.21 23.72 -2.97
CA GLY A 212 25.46 22.44 -3.58
C GLY A 212 24.26 21.93 -4.38
N ARG A 213 24.37 21.96 -5.71
CA ARG A 213 23.90 20.80 -6.48
C ARG A 213 24.67 19.61 -5.93
N GLU A 214 24.14 18.89 -4.95
CA GLU A 214 24.57 17.51 -4.74
C GLU A 214 24.29 16.81 -6.06
N VAL A 215 25.35 16.42 -6.76
CA VAL A 215 25.26 15.74 -8.05
C VAL A 215 24.67 14.36 -7.77
N GLY A 216 23.34 14.29 -7.68
CA GLY A 216 22.61 13.04 -7.65
C GLY A 216 22.93 12.27 -8.92
N ILE A 217 23.26 10.99 -8.77
CA ILE A 217 23.53 10.09 -9.90
C ILE A 217 22.38 10.19 -10.90
N GLY A 218 22.70 10.36 -12.19
CA GLY A 218 21.68 10.43 -13.23
C GLY A 218 20.90 9.11 -13.31
N ILE A 219 19.60 9.15 -13.65
CA ILE A 219 18.73 7.95 -13.68
C ILE A 219 19.36 6.78 -14.46
N LYS A 220 19.98 7.08 -15.61
CA LYS A 220 20.65 6.09 -16.47
C LYS A 220 21.87 5.46 -15.80
N GLU A 221 22.56 6.18 -14.93
CA GLU A 221 23.71 5.68 -14.17
C GLU A 221 23.22 4.89 -12.95
N ALA A 222 22.17 5.36 -12.28
CA ALA A 222 21.57 4.68 -11.14
C ALA A 222 20.99 3.31 -11.51
N LEU A 223 20.35 3.21 -12.69
CA LEU A 223 19.86 1.94 -13.26
C LEU A 223 20.98 0.92 -13.56
N LYS A 224 22.23 1.39 -13.69
CA LYS A 224 23.40 0.52 -13.91
C LYS A 224 24.08 0.14 -12.60
N THR A 225 23.72 0.78 -11.48
CA THR A 225 24.31 0.49 -10.18
C THR A 225 23.77 -0.83 -9.62
N ARG A 226 24.66 -1.77 -9.29
CA ARG A 226 24.28 -3.07 -8.70
C ARG A 226 23.47 -2.90 -7.41
N SER A 227 23.85 -1.95 -6.54
CA SER A 227 23.11 -1.63 -5.31
C SER A 227 21.65 -1.26 -5.59
N PHE A 228 21.37 -0.51 -6.66
CA PHE A 228 19.99 -0.17 -7.04
C PHE A 228 19.22 -1.39 -7.56
N LEU A 229 19.85 -2.19 -8.43
CA LEU A 229 19.23 -3.41 -8.95
C LEU A 229 18.92 -4.42 -7.82
N TYR A 230 19.80 -4.54 -6.83
CA TYR A 230 19.54 -5.36 -5.64
C TYR A 230 18.36 -4.83 -4.82
N LEU A 231 18.25 -3.51 -4.66
CA LEU A 231 17.11 -2.89 -3.99
C LEU A 231 15.80 -3.12 -4.76
N CYS A 232 15.80 -2.96 -6.08
CA CYS A 232 14.66 -3.24 -6.96
C CYS A 232 14.20 -4.70 -6.90
N THR A 233 15.14 -5.64 -6.99
CA THR A 233 14.83 -7.08 -6.90
C THR A 233 14.32 -7.45 -5.52
N THR A 234 14.90 -6.90 -4.45
CA THR A 234 14.42 -7.07 -3.08
C THR A 234 12.98 -6.57 -2.94
N GLU A 235 12.67 -5.39 -3.49
CA GLU A 235 11.31 -4.83 -3.44
C GLU A 235 10.30 -5.68 -4.24
N ALA A 236 10.70 -6.19 -5.40
CA ALA A 236 9.86 -7.09 -6.20
C ALA A 236 9.55 -8.39 -5.42
N ILE A 237 10.56 -9.03 -4.83
CA ILE A 237 10.36 -10.23 -4.00
C ILE A 237 9.48 -9.93 -2.79
N ARG A 238 9.73 -8.81 -2.11
CA ARG A 238 8.95 -8.42 -0.93
C ARG A 238 7.48 -8.23 -1.28
N MET A 239 7.19 -7.52 -2.37
CA MET A 239 5.82 -7.28 -2.83
C MET A 239 5.14 -8.55 -3.34
N MET A 240 5.89 -9.48 -3.92
CA MET A 240 5.37 -10.79 -4.30
C MET A 240 4.81 -11.56 -3.10
N ALA A 241 5.59 -11.68 -2.02
CA ALA A 241 5.13 -12.35 -0.80
C ALA A 241 3.96 -11.61 -0.13
N VAL A 242 4.07 -10.29 0.01
CA VAL A 242 3.04 -9.45 0.65
C VAL A 242 1.72 -9.51 -0.09
N ALA A 243 1.72 -9.30 -1.41
CA ALA A 243 0.50 -9.30 -2.19
C ALA A 243 -0.19 -10.67 -2.18
N ALA A 244 0.59 -11.75 -2.26
CA ALA A 244 0.06 -13.11 -2.19
C ALA A 244 -0.64 -13.38 -0.85
N VAL A 245 0.01 -13.03 0.27
CA VAL A 245 -0.61 -13.16 1.60
C VAL A 245 -1.87 -12.31 1.69
N ILE A 246 -1.84 -11.05 1.27
CA ILE A 246 -3.01 -10.16 1.40
C ILE A 246 -4.21 -10.66 0.59
N ILE A 247 -3.99 -11.21 -0.62
CA ILE A 247 -5.10 -11.70 -1.46
C ILE A 247 -5.59 -13.07 -1.01
N HIS A 248 -4.69 -13.97 -0.62
CA HIS A 248 -5.02 -15.36 -0.30
C HIS A 248 -5.16 -15.66 1.20
N VAL A 249 -5.02 -14.69 2.10
CA VAL A 249 -5.13 -14.96 3.55
C VAL A 249 -6.46 -15.60 3.91
N MET A 250 -7.60 -15.04 3.47
CA MET A 250 -8.89 -15.65 3.79
C MET A 250 -9.10 -16.99 3.06
N PRO A 251 -8.86 -17.10 1.74
CA PRO A 251 -9.01 -18.39 1.07
C PRO A 251 -8.08 -19.49 1.59
N TYR A 252 -6.85 -19.18 2.01
CA TYR A 252 -5.96 -20.15 2.64
C TYR A 252 -6.51 -20.61 3.99
N LEU A 253 -6.88 -19.66 4.86
CA LEU A 253 -7.44 -19.97 6.17
C LEU A 253 -8.72 -20.83 6.05
N SER A 254 -9.59 -20.50 5.11
CA SER A 254 -10.77 -21.30 4.80
C SER A 254 -10.42 -22.70 4.29
N SER A 255 -9.43 -22.82 3.40
CA SER A 255 -8.97 -24.13 2.90
C SER A 255 -8.43 -25.07 3.99
N VAL A 256 -8.03 -24.53 5.14
CA VAL A 256 -7.58 -25.29 6.30
C VAL A 256 -8.63 -25.38 7.42
N GLY A 257 -9.88 -24.99 7.14
CA GLY A 257 -11.04 -25.14 8.03
C GLY A 257 -11.27 -23.99 9.01
N VAL A 258 -10.59 -22.85 8.86
CA VAL A 258 -10.81 -21.68 9.72
C VAL A 258 -12.09 -20.95 9.30
N PRO A 259 -13.01 -20.63 10.25
CA PRO A 259 -14.23 -19.91 9.93
C PRO A 259 -13.98 -18.55 9.27
N ARG A 260 -14.83 -18.18 8.32
CA ARG A 260 -14.77 -16.92 7.55
C ARG A 260 -14.65 -15.67 8.42
N ALA A 261 -15.41 -15.61 9.52
CA ALA A 261 -15.34 -14.50 10.48
C ALA A 261 -13.93 -14.38 11.12
N THR A 262 -13.36 -15.50 11.56
CA THR A 262 -12.00 -15.54 12.12
C THR A 262 -10.95 -15.19 11.07
N ALA A 263 -11.10 -15.70 9.85
CA ALA A 263 -10.23 -15.35 8.73
C ALA A 263 -10.27 -13.85 8.41
N GLY A 264 -11.46 -13.23 8.47
CA GLY A 264 -11.65 -11.78 8.34
C GLY A 264 -10.95 -10.97 9.43
N ILE A 265 -11.00 -11.43 10.69
CA ILE A 265 -10.28 -10.81 11.81
C ILE A 265 -8.76 -10.88 11.58
N VAL A 266 -8.23 -12.04 11.17
CA VAL A 266 -6.80 -12.20 10.86
C VAL A 266 -6.38 -11.30 9.71
N ALA A 267 -7.16 -11.27 8.63
CA ALA A 267 -6.90 -10.41 7.47
C ALA A 267 -6.91 -8.91 7.85
N GLY A 268 -7.86 -8.48 8.69
CA GLY A 268 -7.91 -7.12 9.24
C GLY A 268 -6.77 -6.80 10.22
N ALA A 269 -6.28 -7.79 10.96
CA ALA A 269 -5.18 -7.61 11.90
C ALA A 269 -3.83 -7.33 11.20
N ILE A 270 -3.60 -7.84 9.99
CA ILE A 270 -2.35 -7.64 9.23
C ILE A 270 -1.98 -6.14 9.11
N PRO A 271 -2.82 -5.26 8.51
CA PRO A 271 -2.48 -3.84 8.43
C PRO A 271 -2.40 -3.15 9.79
N LEU A 272 -3.21 -3.56 10.79
CA LEU A 272 -3.18 -2.97 12.14
C LEU A 272 -1.84 -3.25 12.84
N PHE A 273 -1.38 -4.50 12.84
CA PHE A 273 -0.09 -4.89 13.41
C PHE A 273 1.08 -4.31 12.61
N SER A 274 0.89 -4.02 11.31
CA SER A 274 1.92 -3.35 10.51
C SER A 274 2.27 -1.95 11.02
N ILE A 275 1.37 -1.29 11.76
CA ILE A 275 1.62 0.02 12.38
C ILE A 275 2.82 -0.05 13.34
N ILE A 276 2.92 -1.12 14.13
CA ILE A 276 4.04 -1.36 15.06
C ILE A 276 5.35 -1.36 14.28
N GLY A 277 5.37 -2.07 13.14
CA GLY A 277 6.51 -2.12 12.23
C GLY A 277 6.88 -0.76 11.65
N ARG A 278 5.89 0.00 11.16
CA ARG A 278 6.11 1.31 10.54
C ARG A 278 6.80 2.30 11.49
N PHE A 279 6.33 2.38 12.74
CA PHE A 279 6.94 3.26 13.75
C PHE A 279 8.23 2.69 14.33
N GLY A 280 8.22 1.42 14.73
CA GLY A 280 9.36 0.77 15.37
C GLY A 280 10.58 0.71 14.46
N PHE A 281 10.42 0.24 13.22
CA PHE A 281 11.54 0.21 12.28
C PHE A 281 11.88 1.60 11.75
N GLY A 282 10.94 2.54 11.68
CA GLY A 282 11.25 3.94 11.39
C GLY A 282 12.27 4.50 12.39
N TRP A 283 12.00 4.35 13.69
CA TRP A 283 12.92 4.74 14.75
C TRP A 283 14.24 3.96 14.71
N LEU A 284 14.19 2.63 14.49
CA LEU A 284 15.42 1.84 14.35
C LEU A 284 16.28 2.31 13.17
N GLY A 285 15.68 2.77 12.07
CA GLY A 285 16.40 3.32 10.91
C GLY A 285 17.05 4.68 11.14
N ASP A 286 16.64 5.41 12.18
CA ASP A 286 17.28 6.66 12.59
C ASP A 286 18.51 6.41 13.47
N VAL A 287 18.53 5.29 14.20
CA VAL A 287 19.60 4.94 15.16
C VAL A 287 20.62 3.97 14.58
N PHE A 288 20.18 3.02 13.76
CA PHE A 288 21.01 1.97 13.18
C PHE A 288 21.14 2.15 11.66
N ASP A 289 22.15 1.48 11.10
CA ASP A 289 22.33 1.43 9.65
C ASP A 289 21.09 0.78 8.98
N LYS A 290 20.50 1.56 8.07
CA LYS A 290 19.21 1.27 7.41
C LYS A 290 19.24 -0.01 6.62
N LYS A 291 20.41 -0.40 6.10
CA LYS A 291 20.61 -1.68 5.42
C LYS A 291 20.30 -2.85 6.34
N TYR A 292 20.85 -2.86 7.55
CA TYR A 292 20.64 -3.94 8.51
C TYR A 292 19.23 -3.91 9.10
N VAL A 293 18.66 -2.71 9.29
CA VAL A 293 17.27 -2.57 9.72
C VAL A 293 16.30 -3.16 8.67
N MET A 294 16.57 -2.97 7.38
CA MET A 294 15.81 -3.62 6.30
C MET A 294 15.99 -5.15 6.30
N VAL A 295 17.21 -5.64 6.52
CA VAL A 295 17.49 -7.08 6.63
C VAL A 295 16.66 -7.71 7.77
N TRP A 296 16.61 -7.06 8.94
CA TRP A 296 15.78 -7.52 10.04
C TRP A 296 14.29 -7.48 9.72
N ALA A 297 13.82 -6.44 9.03
CA ALA A 297 12.42 -6.36 8.61
C ALA A 297 12.04 -7.51 7.66
N LEU A 298 12.91 -7.82 6.70
CA LEU A 298 12.73 -8.95 5.78
C LEU A 298 12.83 -10.31 6.50
N PHE A 299 13.74 -10.44 7.46
CA PHE A 299 13.86 -11.65 8.29
C PHE A 299 12.59 -11.92 9.09
N LEU A 300 12.03 -10.91 9.77
CA LEU A 300 10.74 -11.04 10.44
C LEU A 300 9.64 -11.38 9.43
N MET A 301 9.62 -10.74 8.26
CA MET A 301 8.64 -11.08 7.23
C MET A 301 8.74 -12.56 6.79
N GLY A 302 9.95 -13.08 6.60
CA GLY A 302 10.21 -14.48 6.26
C GLY A 302 9.84 -15.46 7.38
N LEU A 303 10.18 -15.14 8.64
CA LEU A 303 9.80 -15.94 9.79
C LEU A 303 8.28 -15.97 10.00
N GLY A 304 7.62 -14.83 9.81
CA GLY A 304 6.17 -14.74 9.85
C GLY A 304 5.53 -15.53 8.72
N MET A 305 6.09 -15.48 7.51
CA MET A 305 5.66 -16.30 6.39
C MET A 305 5.79 -17.80 6.69
N LEU A 306 6.88 -18.21 7.35
CA LEU A 306 7.07 -19.59 7.78
C LEU A 306 6.03 -20.00 8.83
N ALA A 307 5.73 -19.12 9.79
CA ALA A 307 4.63 -19.34 10.74
C ALA A 307 3.29 -19.49 10.00
N PHE A 308 3.06 -18.69 8.95
CA PHE A 308 1.85 -18.77 8.13
C PHE A 308 1.67 -20.15 7.46
N CYS A 309 2.75 -20.84 7.07
CA CYS A 309 2.68 -22.22 6.55
C CYS A 309 2.04 -23.21 7.54
N TYR A 310 2.14 -22.94 8.85
CA TYR A 310 1.72 -23.83 9.93
C TYR A 310 0.56 -23.24 10.74
N VAL A 311 -0.29 -22.42 10.10
CA VAL A 311 -1.37 -21.70 10.78
C VAL A 311 -2.42 -22.60 11.45
N GLN A 312 -2.50 -23.87 11.05
CA GLN A 312 -3.35 -24.89 11.68
C GLN A 312 -2.94 -25.20 13.14
N VAL A 313 -1.69 -24.90 13.51
CA VAL A 313 -1.21 -25.07 14.88
C VAL A 313 -1.73 -23.93 15.75
N THR A 314 -2.39 -24.29 16.85
CA THR A 314 -2.99 -23.32 17.79
C THR A 314 -1.96 -22.27 18.22
N GLY A 315 -2.33 -20.99 18.12
CA GLY A 315 -1.47 -19.86 18.50
C GLY A 315 -0.47 -19.41 17.44
N VAL A 316 -0.18 -20.21 16.41
CA VAL A 316 0.79 -19.83 15.35
C VAL A 316 0.28 -18.67 14.50
N VAL A 317 -1.03 -18.51 14.34
CA VAL A 317 -1.63 -17.33 13.69
C VAL A 317 -1.26 -16.02 14.39
N PHE A 318 -1.11 -16.04 15.72
CA PHE A 318 -0.70 -14.86 16.49
C PHE A 318 0.78 -14.57 16.29
N LEU A 319 1.63 -15.61 16.25
CA LEU A 319 3.04 -15.46 15.88
C LEU A 319 3.20 -14.88 14.47
N PHE A 320 2.42 -15.37 13.51
CA PHE A 320 2.36 -14.81 12.16
C PHE A 320 2.04 -13.31 12.20
N LEU A 321 0.99 -12.89 12.91
CA LEU A 321 0.61 -11.47 13.00
C LEU A 321 1.68 -10.61 13.69
N LEU A 322 2.28 -11.10 14.78
CA LEU A 322 3.31 -10.37 15.53
C LEU A 322 4.62 -10.21 14.77
N VAL A 323 4.90 -11.06 13.79
CA VAL A 323 6.22 -11.12 13.15
C VAL A 323 6.14 -10.69 11.68
N PHE A 324 5.18 -11.23 10.92
CA PHE A 324 5.00 -10.87 9.51
C PHE A 324 4.60 -9.40 9.35
N ALA A 325 3.56 -8.95 10.07
CA ALA A 325 2.99 -7.63 9.84
C ALA A 325 3.94 -6.49 10.23
N PRO A 326 4.65 -6.53 11.38
CA PRO A 326 5.68 -5.54 11.67
C PRO A 326 6.85 -5.57 10.69
N GLY A 327 7.32 -6.74 10.25
CA GLY A 327 8.34 -6.84 9.21
C GLY A 327 7.91 -6.18 7.89
N TYR A 328 6.68 -6.47 7.45
CA TYR A 328 6.05 -5.84 6.30
C TYR A 328 5.97 -4.31 6.42
N GLY A 329 5.46 -3.82 7.55
CA GLY A 329 5.32 -2.38 7.82
C GLY A 329 6.67 -1.66 7.93
N GLY A 330 7.65 -2.28 8.56
CA GLY A 330 8.98 -1.71 8.73
C GLY A 330 9.76 -1.59 7.43
N ALA A 331 9.75 -2.65 6.60
CA ALA A 331 10.38 -2.62 5.29
C ALA A 331 9.77 -1.55 4.36
N MET A 332 8.47 -1.29 4.50
CA MET A 332 7.77 -0.23 3.74
C MET A 332 8.29 1.18 4.06
N VAL A 333 8.72 1.45 5.30
CA VAL A 333 9.24 2.75 5.73
C VAL A 333 10.72 2.88 5.39
N ILE A 334 11.52 1.87 5.73
CA ILE A 334 12.98 1.90 5.57
C ILE A 334 13.42 2.00 4.11
N ARG A 335 12.69 1.41 3.15
CA ARG A 335 13.01 1.52 1.72
C ARG A 335 13.17 2.97 1.24
N GLY A 336 12.37 3.89 1.76
CA GLY A 336 12.45 5.31 1.42
C GLY A 336 13.72 5.95 1.98
N SER A 337 14.06 5.63 3.22
CA SER A 337 15.26 6.14 3.88
C SER A 337 16.54 5.64 3.22
N ILE A 338 16.63 4.35 2.86
CA ILE A 338 17.76 3.78 2.09
C ILE A 338 17.90 4.52 0.76
N LEU A 339 16.80 4.63 0.01
CA LEU A 339 16.85 5.23 -1.32
C LEU A 339 17.31 6.70 -1.30
N ARG A 340 16.86 7.45 -0.29
CA ARG A 340 17.29 8.84 -0.08
C ARG A 340 18.78 8.94 0.27
N GLU A 341 19.29 8.03 1.09
CA GLU A 341 20.71 8.01 1.49
C GLU A 341 21.62 7.69 0.30
N TYR A 342 21.24 6.72 -0.54
CA TYR A 342 22.07 6.28 -1.67
C TYR A 342 22.03 7.20 -2.89
N PHE A 343 20.89 7.85 -3.17
CA PHE A 343 20.67 8.59 -4.42
C PHE A 343 20.41 10.09 -4.23
N GLY A 344 20.45 10.56 -2.99
CA GLY A 344 20.20 11.95 -2.65
C GLY A 344 18.74 12.37 -2.81
N ARG A 345 18.47 13.63 -2.47
CA ARG A 345 17.11 14.19 -2.46
C ARG A 345 16.56 14.46 -3.85
N ASP A 346 17.41 14.88 -4.78
CA ASP A 346 17.00 15.40 -6.10
C ASP A 346 16.45 14.30 -7.03
N SER A 347 17.00 13.09 -6.93
CA SER A 347 16.56 11.94 -7.72
C SER A 347 15.52 11.06 -7.00
N PHE A 348 15.26 11.29 -5.70
CA PHE A 348 14.45 10.43 -4.84
C PHE A 348 13.08 10.09 -5.45
N GLY A 349 12.32 11.09 -5.89
CA GLY A 349 10.96 10.90 -6.42
C GLY A 349 10.89 10.03 -7.68
N LYS A 350 11.90 10.10 -8.55
CA LYS A 350 11.98 9.26 -9.75
C LYS A 350 12.42 7.85 -9.40
N MET A 351 13.43 7.75 -8.53
CA MET A 351 13.99 6.47 -8.10
C MET A 351 12.96 5.64 -7.31
N ILE A 352 12.15 6.28 -6.45
CA ILE A 352 11.11 5.57 -5.68
C ILE A 352 10.01 5.06 -6.59
N GLY A 353 9.66 5.81 -7.64
CA GLY A 353 8.71 5.37 -8.66
C GLY A 353 9.21 4.14 -9.42
N ILE A 354 10.47 4.13 -9.84
CA ILE A 354 11.08 2.95 -10.48
C ILE A 354 11.06 1.75 -9.52
N LEU A 355 11.48 1.95 -8.27
CA LEU A 355 11.48 0.93 -7.24
C LEU A 355 10.08 0.32 -7.03
N MET A 356 9.06 1.16 -6.94
CA MET A 356 7.66 0.71 -6.81
C MET A 356 7.14 0.04 -8.09
N GLY A 357 7.65 0.43 -9.27
CA GLY A 357 7.45 -0.28 -10.53
C GLY A 357 7.88 -1.74 -10.48
N PHE A 358 9.10 -2.01 -10.01
CA PHE A 358 9.59 -3.38 -9.77
C PHE A 358 8.75 -4.11 -8.71
N GLY A 359 8.38 -3.41 -7.63
CA GLY A 359 7.44 -3.93 -6.63
C GLY A 359 6.11 -4.38 -7.22
N SER A 360 5.58 -3.65 -8.20
CA SER A 360 4.29 -3.93 -8.85
C SER A 360 4.33 -5.21 -9.68
N ILE A 361 5.46 -5.50 -10.33
CA ILE A 361 5.68 -6.77 -11.04
C ILE A 361 5.59 -7.93 -10.04
N GLY A 362 6.27 -7.82 -8.91
CA GLY A 362 6.16 -8.79 -7.81
C GLY A 362 4.73 -8.95 -7.32
N GLY A 363 4.03 -7.83 -7.11
CA GLY A 363 2.63 -7.79 -6.66
C GLY A 363 1.64 -8.45 -7.62
N ILE A 364 1.97 -8.54 -8.92
CA ILE A 364 1.19 -9.28 -9.93
C ILE A 364 1.53 -10.78 -9.90
N ILE A 365 2.83 -11.10 -9.89
CA ILE A 365 3.31 -12.49 -9.94
C ILE A 365 2.88 -13.26 -8.69
N GLY A 366 3.00 -12.68 -7.50
CA GLY A 366 2.80 -13.40 -6.24
C GLY A 366 1.41 -14.02 -6.07
N PRO A 367 0.34 -13.23 -6.11
CA PRO A 367 -1.02 -13.74 -6.01
C PRO A 367 -1.35 -14.71 -7.15
N THR A 368 -0.93 -14.39 -8.38
CA THR A 368 -1.19 -15.26 -9.54
C THR A 368 -0.50 -16.61 -9.39
N LEU A 369 0.75 -16.64 -8.91
CA LEU A 369 1.50 -17.86 -8.63
C LEU A 369 0.86 -18.66 -7.49
N ALA A 370 0.42 -17.99 -6.42
CA ALA A 370 -0.28 -18.65 -5.31
C ALA A 370 -1.60 -19.29 -5.77
N GLY A 371 -2.37 -18.59 -6.59
CA GLY A 371 -3.58 -19.14 -7.20
C GLY A 371 -3.30 -20.33 -8.10
N TRP A 372 -2.27 -20.25 -8.95
CA TRP A 372 -1.88 -21.34 -9.84
C TRP A 372 -1.39 -22.59 -9.10
N VAL A 373 -0.59 -22.41 -8.05
CA VAL A 373 -0.15 -23.53 -7.20
C VAL A 373 -1.35 -24.18 -6.51
N PHE A 374 -2.32 -23.39 -6.02
CA PHE A 374 -3.52 -23.93 -5.42
C PHE A 374 -4.40 -24.67 -6.44
N ASP A 375 -4.59 -24.13 -7.63
CA ASP A 375 -5.38 -24.77 -8.70
C ASP A 375 -4.77 -26.10 -9.15
N THR A 376 -3.44 -26.23 -9.12
CA THR A 376 -2.73 -27.44 -9.58
C THR A 376 -2.52 -28.48 -8.49
N LEU A 377 -2.25 -28.05 -7.25
CA LEU A 377 -1.88 -28.94 -6.14
C LEU A 377 -2.95 -29.06 -5.06
N GLY A 378 -3.99 -28.21 -5.08
CA GLY A 378 -5.02 -28.15 -4.06
C GLY A 378 -4.54 -27.66 -2.69
N SER A 379 -3.33 -27.09 -2.60
CA SER A 379 -2.72 -26.67 -1.34
C SER A 379 -1.79 -25.46 -1.52
N TYR A 380 -1.73 -24.60 -0.51
CA TYR A 380 -0.82 -23.45 -0.48
C TYR A 380 0.56 -23.73 0.11
N ASN A 381 0.78 -24.91 0.72
CA ASN A 381 1.98 -25.17 1.53
C ASN A 381 3.28 -24.95 0.75
N ILE A 382 3.34 -25.44 -0.50
CA ILE A 382 4.53 -25.32 -1.35
C ILE A 382 4.79 -23.86 -1.71
N VAL A 383 3.76 -23.09 -2.10
CA VAL A 383 3.98 -21.69 -2.49
C VAL A 383 4.42 -20.81 -1.32
N TRP A 384 3.91 -21.09 -0.10
CA TRP A 384 4.36 -20.37 1.09
C TRP A 384 5.83 -20.67 1.43
N LEU A 385 6.28 -21.92 1.29
CA LEU A 385 7.70 -22.27 1.46
C LEU A 385 8.58 -21.65 0.37
N VAL A 386 8.11 -21.61 -0.88
CA VAL A 386 8.81 -20.91 -1.97
C VAL A 386 8.97 -19.42 -1.64
N PHE A 387 7.90 -18.77 -1.15
CA PHE A 387 7.97 -17.37 -0.72
C PHE A 387 8.92 -17.15 0.47
N CYS A 388 9.01 -18.07 1.42
CA CYS A 388 10.03 -18.03 2.47
C CYS A 388 11.45 -18.07 1.89
N GLY A 389 11.70 -19.00 0.96
CA GLY A 389 13.02 -19.17 0.33
C GLY A 389 13.47 -17.92 -0.44
N ILE A 390 12.58 -17.31 -1.23
CA ILE A 390 12.92 -16.09 -1.98
C ILE A 390 13.08 -14.87 -1.06
N ILE A 391 12.39 -14.78 0.08
CA ILE A 391 12.66 -13.74 1.09
C ILE A 391 14.10 -13.90 1.61
N GLY A 392 14.59 -15.14 1.78
CA GLY A 392 16.00 -15.41 2.08
C GLY A 392 16.95 -14.87 1.01
N LEU A 393 16.61 -15.01 -0.28
CA LEU A 393 17.36 -14.39 -1.37
C LEU A 393 17.34 -12.85 -1.28
N ALA A 394 16.20 -12.25 -0.95
CA ALA A 394 16.08 -10.80 -0.76
C ALA A 394 16.99 -10.28 0.37
N ILE A 395 17.06 -11.01 1.49
CA ILE A 395 17.99 -10.73 2.59
C ILE A 395 19.45 -10.78 2.11
N TRP A 396 19.81 -11.83 1.36
CA TRP A 396 21.16 -11.96 0.81
C TRP A 396 21.53 -10.81 -0.14
N LEU A 397 20.60 -10.40 -1.01
CA LEU A 397 20.78 -9.27 -1.92
C LEU A 397 20.96 -7.95 -1.14
N MET A 398 20.15 -7.72 -0.11
CA MET A 398 20.29 -6.54 0.74
C MET A 398 21.64 -6.48 1.43
N LEU A 399 22.18 -7.61 1.90
CA LEU A 399 23.51 -7.66 2.51
C LEU A 399 24.65 -7.34 1.52
N ARG A 400 24.42 -7.52 0.21
CA ARG A 400 25.38 -7.21 -0.87
C ARG A 400 25.37 -5.74 -1.31
N ILE A 401 24.38 -4.96 -0.89
CA ILE A 401 24.37 -3.51 -1.12
C ILE A 401 25.59 -2.89 -0.44
N ARG A 402 26.37 -2.13 -1.21
CA ARG A 402 27.48 -1.30 -0.74
C ARG A 402 27.03 0.13 -0.84
#